data_AF-A0A378MX86-F1
#
_entry.id   AF-A0A378MX86-F1
#
_cell.length_a   1.000
_cell.length_b   1.000
_cell.length_c   1.000
_cell.angle_alpha   90.00
_cell.angle_beta   90.00
_cell.angle_gamma   90.00
#
_symmetry.space_group_name_H-M   'P 1'
#
loop_
_entity.id
_entity.type
_entity.pdbx_description
1 polymer ?
#
loop_
_entity_poly.entity_id
_entity_poly.type
_entity_poly.pdbx_seq_one_letter_code
_entity_poly.pdbx_strand_id
1 'polypeptide(L)'
;MRLDKFIAENTGLTRSQAAKVLKSGVVTVNGNIEKSGAAKISQEDEIYYEDQKLEWVEEGQYFMLYKPQGYICSHDDGEYPTVFQFFDYPLMTKLHTAGALDVDTTGLVLLTDDGKWSHRITSPKHHCEKTYLVTLADPVEDFYAQRLQKEFYCVRERANLAGST
;
A
#
# COMPACT_ATOMS: atom_id res chain seq x y z
N MET A 1 -14.92 12.85 -8.22
CA MET A 1 -13.58 12.34 -8.62
C MET A 1 -13.29 12.73 -10.07
N ARG A 2 -12.05 12.70 -10.56
CA ARG A 2 -11.76 12.86 -12.00
C ARG A 2 -11.84 11.50 -12.70
N LEU A 3 -12.36 11.46 -13.92
CA LEU A 3 -12.49 10.22 -14.69
C LEU A 3 -11.14 9.55 -15.00
N ASP A 4 -10.10 10.32 -15.33
CA ASP A 4 -8.76 9.77 -15.57
C ASP A 4 -8.18 9.02 -14.35
N LYS A 5 -8.43 9.55 -13.15
CA LYS A 5 -8.03 8.96 -11.88
C LYS A 5 -8.82 7.68 -11.61
N PHE A 6 -10.14 7.70 -11.81
CA PHE A 6 -10.99 6.55 -11.56
C PHE A 6 -10.65 5.36 -12.47
N ILE A 7 -10.40 5.60 -13.76
CA ILE A 7 -9.98 4.53 -14.69
C ILE A 7 -8.64 3.94 -14.23
N ALA A 8 -7.67 4.79 -13.90
CA ALA A 8 -6.37 4.32 -13.43
C ALA A 8 -6.49 3.42 -12.17
N GLU A 9 -7.31 3.83 -11.20
CA GLU A 9 -7.56 3.06 -9.97
C GLU A 9 -8.29 1.73 -10.21
N ASN A 10 -9.16 1.66 -11.22
CA ASN A 10 -9.95 0.47 -11.53
C ASN A 10 -9.25 -0.53 -12.46
N THR A 11 -8.27 -0.09 -13.24
CA THR A 11 -7.69 -0.90 -14.33
C THR A 11 -6.20 -1.16 -14.18
N GLY A 12 -5.53 -0.52 -13.22
CA GLY A 12 -4.07 -0.57 -13.07
C GLY A 12 -3.31 0.23 -14.13
N LEU A 13 -4.00 0.94 -15.02
CA LEU A 13 -3.37 1.83 -15.99
C LEU A 13 -2.78 3.05 -15.28
N THR A 14 -1.65 3.54 -15.79
CA THR A 14 -1.16 4.87 -15.38
C THR A 14 -2.14 5.95 -15.82
N ARG A 15 -2.14 7.10 -15.14
CA ARG A 15 -2.97 8.27 -15.55
C ARG A 15 -2.72 8.69 -17.00
N SER A 16 -1.50 8.51 -17.50
CA SER A 16 -1.14 8.81 -18.88
C SER A 16 -1.78 7.83 -19.88
N GLN A 17 -1.85 6.55 -19.53
CA GLN A 17 -2.52 5.51 -20.32
C GLN A 17 -4.04 5.68 -20.25
N ALA A 18 -4.61 5.95 -19.07
CA ALA A 18 -6.03 6.28 -18.92
C ALA A 18 -6.44 7.45 -19.83
N ALA A 19 -5.63 8.50 -19.92
CA ALA A 19 -5.87 9.61 -20.84
C ALA A 19 -5.82 9.22 -22.32
N LYS A 20 -5.01 8.21 -22.71
CA LYS A 20 -4.98 7.67 -24.08
C LYS A 20 -6.24 6.86 -24.38
N VAL A 21 -6.64 6.01 -23.44
CA VAL A 21 -7.86 5.19 -23.51
C VAL A 21 -9.12 6.06 -23.62
N LEU A 22 -9.21 7.15 -22.86
CA LEU A 22 -10.29 8.11 -23.01
C LEU A 22 -10.34 8.72 -24.41
N LYS A 23 -9.18 9.07 -24.98
CA LYS A 23 -9.12 9.64 -26.34
C LYS A 23 -9.52 8.65 -27.43
N SER A 24 -9.33 7.34 -27.26
CA SER A 24 -9.77 6.35 -28.24
C SER A 24 -11.30 6.18 -28.26
N GLY A 25 -12.03 6.68 -27.26
CA GLY A 25 -13.49 6.66 -27.22
C GLY A 25 -14.08 5.32 -26.80
N VAL A 26 -13.31 4.49 -26.09
CA VAL A 26 -13.74 3.18 -25.56
C VAL A 26 -14.27 3.26 -24.11
N VAL A 27 -14.48 4.48 -23.61
CA VAL A 27 -15.01 4.74 -22.27
C VAL A 27 -16.34 5.45 -22.41
N THR A 28 -17.35 4.97 -21.68
CA THR A 28 -18.65 5.62 -21.60
C THR A 28 -19.02 5.97 -20.17
N VAL A 29 -19.64 7.13 -19.99
CA VAL A 29 -20.25 7.58 -18.73
C VAL A 29 -21.74 7.73 -18.97
N ASN A 30 -22.57 6.98 -18.24
CA ASN A 30 -24.03 6.94 -18.39
C ASN A 30 -24.47 6.72 -19.85
N GLY A 31 -23.77 5.81 -20.55
CA GLY A 31 -24.03 5.47 -21.95
C GLY A 31 -23.47 6.44 -23.01
N ASN A 32 -22.87 7.56 -22.62
CA ASN A 32 -22.27 8.52 -23.56
C ASN A 32 -20.74 8.39 -23.57
N ILE A 33 -20.13 8.41 -24.77
CA ILE A 33 -18.67 8.38 -24.89
C ILE A 33 -18.06 9.64 -24.28
N GLU A 34 -17.17 9.47 -23.31
CA GLU A 34 -16.43 10.56 -22.67
C GLU A 34 -14.93 10.46 -23.03
N LYS A 35 -14.37 11.56 -23.51
CA LYS A 35 -12.96 11.65 -23.95
C LYS A 35 -12.10 12.53 -23.05
N SER A 36 -12.74 13.28 -22.16
CA SER A 36 -12.10 14.19 -21.22
C SER A 36 -11.80 13.48 -19.89
N GLY A 37 -10.51 13.26 -19.63
CA GLY A 37 -10.07 12.76 -18.32
C GLY A 37 -10.33 13.72 -17.15
N ALA A 38 -10.59 14.99 -17.45
CA ALA A 38 -10.93 16.00 -16.44
C ALA A 38 -12.41 16.01 -16.05
N ALA A 39 -13.25 15.22 -16.74
CA ALA A 39 -14.66 15.07 -16.39
C ALA A 39 -14.79 14.68 -14.90
N LYS A 40 -15.71 15.35 -14.22
CA LYS A 40 -16.04 15.05 -12.83
C LYS A 40 -17.13 13.99 -12.81
N ILE A 41 -16.88 12.95 -12.05
CA ILE A 41 -17.78 11.80 -11.85
C ILE A 41 -18.10 11.61 -10.37
N SER A 42 -19.23 10.98 -10.09
CA SER A 42 -19.70 10.60 -8.75
C SER A 42 -20.18 9.15 -8.72
N GLN A 43 -20.44 8.62 -7.51
CA GLN A 43 -20.81 7.20 -7.32
C GLN A 43 -22.12 6.81 -8.01
N GLU A 44 -22.95 7.79 -8.36
CA GLU A 44 -24.20 7.61 -9.11
C GLU A 44 -23.96 7.40 -10.61
N ASP A 45 -22.77 7.73 -11.12
CA ASP A 45 -22.43 7.55 -12.53
C ASP A 45 -22.06 6.08 -12.84
N GLU A 46 -22.63 5.56 -13.92
CA GLU A 46 -22.24 4.28 -14.48
C GLU A 46 -21.12 4.47 -15.50
N ILE A 47 -19.96 3.90 -15.21
CA ILE A 47 -18.76 4.05 -16.04
C ILE A 47 -18.39 2.69 -16.61
N TYR A 48 -18.24 2.64 -17.93
CA TYR A 48 -17.80 1.45 -18.64
C TYR A 48 -16.48 1.71 -19.36
N TYR A 49 -15.61 0.72 -19.35
CA TYR A 49 -14.39 0.67 -20.14
C TYR A 49 -14.40 -0.65 -20.94
N GLU A 50 -14.33 -0.57 -22.27
CA GLU A 50 -14.43 -1.75 -23.16
C GLU A 50 -15.68 -2.61 -22.84
N ASP A 51 -16.83 -1.95 -22.66
CA ASP A 51 -18.12 -2.55 -22.30
C ASP A 51 -18.16 -3.26 -20.93
N GLN A 52 -17.10 -3.18 -20.13
CA GLN A 52 -17.07 -3.66 -18.75
C GLN A 52 -17.38 -2.53 -17.78
N LYS A 53 -18.37 -2.75 -16.91
CA LYS A 53 -18.72 -1.81 -15.83
C LYS A 53 -17.58 -1.75 -14.83
N LEU A 54 -17.11 -0.55 -14.51
CA LEU A 54 -16.11 -0.30 -13.48
C LEU A 54 -16.80 -0.07 -12.13
N GLU A 55 -16.30 -0.72 -11.09
CA GLU A 55 -16.96 -0.77 -9.78
C GLU A 55 -16.54 0.39 -8.87
N TRP A 56 -17.49 0.90 -8.11
CA TRP A 56 -17.22 1.87 -7.05
C TRP A 56 -16.90 1.11 -5.76
N VAL A 57 -15.64 1.14 -5.32
CA VAL A 57 -15.27 0.59 -4.01
C VAL A 57 -15.72 1.55 -2.91
N GLU A 58 -16.47 1.02 -1.95
CA GLU A 58 -16.86 1.71 -0.71
C GLU A 58 -15.63 2.15 0.10
N GLU A 59 -15.70 3.34 0.67
CA GLU A 59 -14.66 3.87 1.55
C GLU A 59 -14.73 3.24 2.96
N GLY A 60 -13.62 3.21 3.69
CA GLY A 60 -13.58 2.74 5.07
C GLY A 60 -13.32 1.25 5.18
N GLN A 61 -12.41 0.74 4.36
CA GLN A 61 -11.99 -0.64 4.34
C GLN A 61 -10.86 -0.87 5.35
N TYR A 62 -10.90 -2.00 6.07
CA TYR A 62 -9.87 -2.38 7.04
C TYR A 62 -9.59 -3.88 6.95
N PHE A 63 -8.34 -4.25 6.74
CA PHE A 63 -7.89 -5.63 6.59
C PHE A 63 -6.74 -5.95 7.54
N MET A 64 -6.69 -7.22 7.94
CA MET A 64 -5.56 -7.82 8.62
C MET A 64 -4.94 -8.84 7.68
N LEU A 65 -3.66 -8.66 7.39
CA LEU A 65 -2.88 -9.58 6.55
C LEU A 65 -1.77 -10.20 7.39
N TYR A 66 -1.63 -11.53 7.30
CA TYR A 66 -0.40 -12.18 7.71
C TYR A 66 0.60 -12.11 6.54
N LYS A 67 1.48 -11.12 6.58
CA LYS A 67 2.48 -10.86 5.55
C LYS A 67 3.49 -12.02 5.48
N PRO A 68 3.66 -12.65 4.31
CA PRO A 68 4.74 -13.61 4.09
C PRO A 68 6.09 -12.90 3.86
N GLN A 69 7.16 -13.69 3.95
CA GLN A 69 8.51 -13.22 3.64
C GLN A 69 8.63 -12.93 2.13
N GLY A 70 9.50 -11.98 1.76
CA GLY A 70 9.79 -11.65 0.36
C GLY A 70 8.86 -10.61 -0.26
N TYR A 71 8.02 -9.95 0.55
CA TYR A 71 7.12 -8.89 0.12
C TYR A 71 7.43 -7.57 0.81
N ILE A 72 7.14 -6.45 0.15
CA ILE A 72 7.27 -5.09 0.71
C ILE A 72 5.90 -4.47 1.03
N CYS A 73 5.90 -3.50 1.94
CA CYS A 73 4.70 -2.76 2.36
C CYS A 73 4.48 -1.42 1.63
N SER A 74 5.27 -1.12 0.59
CA SER A 74 5.08 0.08 -0.24
C SER A 74 4.52 -0.27 -1.62
N HIS A 75 4.04 0.74 -2.34
CA HIS A 75 3.62 0.63 -3.74
C HIS A 75 4.79 0.80 -4.73
N ASP A 76 6.02 0.68 -4.25
CA ASP A 76 7.18 0.89 -5.10
C ASP A 76 7.39 -0.30 -6.03
N ASP A 77 7.62 0.00 -7.31
CA ASP A 77 8.07 -0.97 -8.30
C ASP A 77 9.55 -1.27 -8.05
N GLY A 78 9.80 -2.09 -7.02
CA GLY A 78 11.12 -2.53 -6.61
C GLY A 78 11.44 -3.96 -7.07
N GLU A 79 12.51 -4.51 -6.50
CA GLU A 79 12.91 -5.90 -6.70
C GLU A 79 11.87 -6.90 -6.15
N TYR A 80 11.14 -6.50 -5.11
CA TYR A 80 10.22 -7.36 -4.37
C TYR A 80 8.75 -7.04 -4.68
N PRO A 81 7.88 -8.06 -4.74
CA PRO A 81 6.44 -7.86 -4.86
C PRO A 81 5.87 -7.14 -3.63
N THR A 82 4.78 -6.40 -3.84
CA THR A 82 4.09 -5.69 -2.77
C THR A 82 2.96 -6.52 -2.16
N VAL A 83 2.70 -6.32 -0.86
CA VAL A 83 1.56 -6.96 -0.15
C VAL A 83 0.19 -6.61 -0.77
N PHE A 84 0.09 -5.54 -1.55
CA PHE A 84 -1.15 -5.19 -2.24
C PHE A 84 -1.51 -6.18 -3.36
N GLN A 85 -0.56 -6.97 -3.87
CA GLN A 85 -0.82 -8.00 -4.88
C GLN A 85 -1.76 -9.12 -4.41
N PHE A 86 -2.04 -9.21 -3.11
CA PHE A 86 -3.05 -10.14 -2.57
C PHE A 86 -4.49 -9.64 -2.74
N PHE A 87 -4.69 -8.44 -3.31
CA PHE A 87 -5.99 -7.82 -3.53
C PHE A 87 -6.19 -7.53 -5.01
N ASP A 88 -7.42 -7.68 -5.49
CA ASP A 88 -7.79 -7.33 -6.85
C ASP A 88 -8.03 -5.83 -7.01
N TYR A 89 -8.01 -5.36 -8.26
CA TYR A 89 -8.51 -4.03 -8.60
C TYR A 89 -10.02 -3.95 -8.36
N PRO A 90 -10.53 -2.80 -7.87
CA PRO A 90 -9.84 -1.53 -7.67
C PRO A 90 -9.15 -1.41 -6.30
N LEU A 91 -9.46 -2.34 -5.38
CA LEU A 91 -9.10 -2.27 -3.97
C LEU A 91 -7.58 -2.18 -3.76
N MET A 92 -6.80 -2.92 -4.55
CA MET A 92 -5.34 -2.87 -4.56
C MET A 92 -4.76 -1.46 -4.55
N THR A 93 -5.33 -0.52 -5.32
CA THR A 93 -4.79 0.84 -5.48
C THR A 93 -5.22 1.81 -4.39
N LYS A 94 -6.23 1.44 -3.61
CA LYS A 94 -6.81 2.30 -2.57
C LYS A 94 -6.23 2.04 -1.19
N LEU A 95 -5.77 0.82 -0.94
CA LEU A 95 -5.23 0.42 0.35
C LEU A 95 -3.83 0.99 0.56
N HIS A 96 -3.51 1.37 1.78
CA HIS A 96 -2.16 1.57 2.29
C HIS A 96 -1.96 0.79 3.58
N THR A 97 -0.71 0.55 3.98
CA THR A 97 -0.43 -0.13 5.24
C THR A 97 -0.41 0.85 6.42
N ALA A 98 -0.96 0.44 7.55
CA ALA A 98 -0.82 1.13 8.84
C ALA A 98 0.37 0.55 9.61
N GLY A 99 1.56 0.93 9.16
CA GLY A 99 2.84 0.38 9.63
C GLY A 99 3.53 -0.43 8.53
N ALA A 100 4.85 -0.55 8.61
CA ALA A 100 5.64 -1.31 7.64
C ALA A 100 6.39 -2.42 8.36
N LEU A 101 6.52 -3.55 7.67
CA LEU A 101 7.44 -4.62 8.03
C LEU A 101 8.49 -4.72 6.92
N ASP A 102 9.72 -5.04 7.30
CA ASP A 102 10.80 -5.27 6.36
C ASP A 102 10.52 -6.50 5.47
N VAL A 103 11.27 -6.61 4.38
CA VAL A 103 11.04 -7.64 3.36
C VAL A 103 11.13 -9.07 3.92
N ASP A 104 12.07 -9.28 4.83
CA ASP A 104 12.36 -10.54 5.51
C ASP A 104 11.47 -10.79 6.74
N THR A 105 10.73 -9.77 7.19
CA THR A 105 9.85 -9.86 8.35
C THR A 105 8.45 -10.37 7.96
N THR A 106 7.96 -11.37 8.71
CA THR A 106 6.61 -11.93 8.57
C THR A 106 5.70 -11.44 9.69
N GLY A 107 4.39 -11.48 9.47
CA GLY A 107 3.40 -11.30 10.53
C GLY A 107 2.33 -10.26 10.22
N LEU A 108 1.76 -9.67 11.26
CA LEU A 108 0.59 -8.81 11.13
C LEU A 108 0.93 -7.50 10.40
N VAL A 109 0.22 -7.25 9.30
CA VAL A 109 0.14 -5.95 8.62
C VAL A 109 -1.33 -5.54 8.56
N LEU A 110 -1.61 -4.30 8.94
CA LEU A 110 -2.93 -3.70 8.84
C LEU A 110 -3.00 -2.90 7.53
N LEU A 111 -4.03 -3.13 6.72
CA LEU A 111 -4.26 -2.39 5.47
C LEU A 111 -5.59 -1.66 5.53
N THR A 112 -5.63 -0.45 4.98
CA THR A 112 -6.84 0.40 4.99
C THR A 112 -6.75 1.48 3.93
N ASP A 113 -7.90 2.03 3.52
CA ASP A 113 -7.98 3.26 2.73
C ASP A 113 -8.16 4.52 3.62
N ASP A 114 -8.36 4.36 4.93
CA ASP A 114 -8.50 5.46 5.89
C ASP A 114 -7.13 5.98 6.36
N GLY A 115 -6.67 7.05 5.74
CA GLY A 115 -5.42 7.73 6.09
C GLY A 115 -5.41 8.37 7.49
N LYS A 116 -6.58 8.75 8.03
CA LYS A 116 -6.65 9.32 9.39
C LYS A 116 -6.47 8.22 10.42
N TRP A 117 -7.10 7.06 10.21
CA TRP A 117 -6.95 5.91 11.09
C TRP A 117 -5.52 5.36 11.05
N SER A 118 -4.94 5.19 9.85
CA SER A 118 -3.56 4.68 9.74
C SER A 118 -2.55 5.60 10.42
N HIS A 119 -2.68 6.92 10.24
CA HIS A 119 -1.81 7.89 10.91
C HIS A 119 -1.93 7.85 12.44
N ARG A 120 -3.12 7.61 13.01
CA ARG A 120 -3.26 7.46 14.47
C ARG A 120 -2.47 6.27 15.02
N ILE A 121 -2.35 5.18 14.25
CA ILE A 121 -1.60 3.98 14.65
C ILE A 121 -0.10 4.16 14.47
N THR A 122 0.32 4.82 13.38
CA THR A 122 1.74 4.92 12.99
C THR A 122 2.44 6.16 13.53
N SER A 123 1.70 7.19 13.96
CA SER A 123 2.31 8.45 14.40
C SER A 123 3.30 8.21 15.55
N PRO A 124 4.53 8.75 15.46
CA PRO A 124 5.50 8.68 16.55
C PRO A 124 5.01 9.37 17.84
N LYS A 125 4.00 10.25 17.73
CA LYS A 125 3.39 10.94 18.88
C LYS A 125 2.43 10.05 19.67
N HIS A 126 1.95 8.97 19.06
CA HIS A 126 1.05 8.03 19.71
C HIS A 126 1.84 6.80 20.15
N HIS A 127 1.77 6.47 21.44
CA HIS A 127 2.35 5.24 21.94
C HIS A 127 1.43 4.07 21.55
N CYS A 128 1.77 3.39 20.46
CA CYS A 128 1.09 2.18 20.01
C CYS A 128 2.06 1.00 20.16
N GLU A 129 1.80 0.18 21.18
CA GLU A 129 2.58 -1.02 21.49
C GLU A 129 2.55 -2.03 20.33
N LYS A 130 3.69 -2.66 20.08
CA LYS A 130 3.88 -3.67 19.03
C LYS A 130 4.68 -4.81 19.64
N THR A 131 4.15 -6.03 19.51
CA THR A 131 4.79 -7.24 20.04
C THR A 131 5.31 -8.07 18.88
N TYR A 132 6.57 -8.53 18.99
CA TYR A 132 7.24 -9.33 17.99
C TYR A 132 7.67 -10.66 18.58
N LEU A 133 7.53 -11.74 17.81
CA LEU A 133 8.20 -13.00 18.07
C LEU A 133 9.56 -12.96 17.36
N VAL A 134 10.64 -12.95 18.12
CA VAL A 134 12.01 -12.84 17.60
C VAL A 134 12.73 -14.17 17.81
N THR A 135 13.34 -14.70 16.75
CA THR A 135 14.24 -15.86 16.82
C THR A 135 15.67 -15.35 16.76
N LEU A 136 16.50 -15.77 17.72
CA LEU A 136 17.92 -15.40 17.80
C LEU A 136 18.80 -16.55 17.29
N ALA A 137 19.98 -16.22 16.79
CA ALA A 137 20.98 -17.21 16.40
C ALA A 137 21.56 -17.95 17.62
N ASP A 138 21.78 -17.20 18.71
CA ASP A 138 22.30 -17.72 19.98
C ASP A 138 21.21 -17.72 21.06
N PRO A 139 21.33 -18.57 22.10
CA PRO A 139 20.39 -18.58 23.22
C PRO A 139 20.27 -17.21 23.90
N VAL A 140 19.06 -16.89 24.36
CA VAL A 140 18.80 -15.68 25.16
C VAL A 140 19.58 -15.77 26.47
N GLU A 141 20.31 -14.70 26.80
CA GLU A 141 20.99 -14.54 28.08
C GLU A 141 20.15 -13.73 29.07
N ASP A 142 20.28 -14.02 30.37
CA ASP A 142 19.47 -13.41 31.44
C ASP A 142 19.56 -11.88 31.48
N PHE A 143 20.68 -11.32 31.02
CA PHE A 143 20.88 -9.87 31.03
C PHE A 143 20.14 -9.13 29.90
N TYR A 144 19.62 -9.84 28.88
CA TYR A 144 18.93 -9.20 27.74
C TYR A 144 17.68 -8.45 28.18
N ALA A 145 16.87 -9.05 29.05
CA ALA A 145 15.66 -8.42 29.57
C ALA A 145 15.97 -7.12 30.34
N GLN A 146 17.00 -7.13 31.19
CA GLN A 146 17.43 -5.94 31.94
C GLN A 146 17.99 -4.84 31.03
N ARG A 147 18.68 -5.22 29.94
CA ARG A 147 19.21 -4.26 28.96
C ARG A 147 18.12 -3.63 28.12
N LEU A 148 17.10 -4.37 27.70
CA LEU A 148 15.97 -3.84 26.91
C LEU A 148 15.06 -2.91 27.72
N GLN A 149 14.97 -3.12 29.04
CA GLN A 149 14.24 -2.23 29.95
C GLN A 149 14.98 -0.91 30.22
N LYS A 150 16.30 -0.89 30.06
CA LYS A 150 17.13 0.32 30.12
C LYS A 150 17.23 0.92 28.72
N GLU A 151 17.49 2.22 28.61
CA GLU A 151 17.74 2.82 27.29
C GLU A 151 18.88 2.06 26.58
N PHE A 152 18.59 1.60 25.36
CA PHE A 152 19.56 0.96 24.48
C PHE A 152 19.77 1.84 23.27
N TYR A 153 21.03 2.20 22.98
CA TYR A 153 21.37 3.03 21.84
C TYR A 153 21.73 2.15 20.64
N CYS A 154 20.93 2.23 19.57
CA CYS A 154 21.34 1.68 18.27
C CYS A 154 22.43 2.58 17.68
N VAL A 155 23.67 2.07 17.63
CA VAL A 155 24.76 2.72 16.91
C VAL A 155 24.55 2.48 15.42
N ARG A 156 24.31 3.54 14.64
CA ARG A 156 24.36 3.46 13.18
C ARG A 156 25.82 3.45 12.75
N GLU A 157 26.40 2.27 12.54
CA GLU A 157 27.63 2.17 11.77
C GLU A 157 27.33 2.45 10.28
N ARG A 158 27.98 3.46 9.70
CA ARG A 158 28.02 3.61 8.25
C ARG A 158 28.90 2.49 7.71
N ALA A 159 28.33 1.56 6.95
CA ALA A 159 29.12 0.61 6.17
C ALA A 159 30.03 1.40 5.21
N ASN A 160 31.33 1.49 5.55
CA ASN A 160 32.35 1.94 4.61
C ASN A 160 32.52 0.83 3.57
N LEU A 161 31.84 0.94 2.44
CA LEU A 161 32.22 0.24 1.22
C LEU A 161 33.51 0.91 0.69
N ALA A 162 34.64 0.55 1.29
CA ALA A 162 35.94 0.82 0.72
C ALA A 162 36.11 -0.09 -0.50
N GLY A 163 36.11 0.52 -1.68
CA GLY A 163 36.34 -0.15 -2.95
C GLY A 163 37.70 -0.87 -2.97
N SER A 164 37.66 -2.14 -3.31
CA SER A 164 38.80 -2.90 -3.82
C SER A 164 39.12 -2.42 -5.22
N THR A 165 40.31 -1.84 -5.41
CA THR A 165 41.03 -1.85 -6.70
C THR A 165 41.57 -3.23 -7.01
#